data_AF-A0A7R9ACF4-F1
#
_entry.id   AF-A0A7R9ACF4-F1
#
_cell.length_a   1.000
_cell.length_b   1.000
_cell.length_c   1.000
_cell.angle_alpha   90.00
_cell.angle_beta   90.00
_cell.angle_gamma   90.00
#
_symmetry.space_group_name_H-M   'P 1'
#
loop_
_entity.id
_entity.type
_entity.pdbx_description
1 polymer ?
#
loop_
_entity_poly.entity_id
_entity_poly.type
_entity_poly.pdbx_seq_one_letter_code
_entity_poly.pdbx_strand_id
1 'polypeptide(L)'
;MLFRETEEGWVEDAKLEGHSDWVRDVAWAPSLGMLYPTIASCSQDRRVIVWKEIQGSWVPQVLHVFEDVLWHVSWALTGNILAVSGGDNKVSLWKETLDGDQWVCISNLSKGEQ
;
A
#
# COMPACT_ATOMS: atom_id res chain seq x y z
N MET A 1 8.81 -9.77 2.62
CA MET A 1 10.09 -10.08 1.94
C MET A 1 9.87 -9.87 0.45
N LEU A 2 10.83 -9.27 -0.22
CA LEU A 2 10.86 -9.08 -1.66
C LEU A 2 11.92 -10.01 -2.24
N PHE A 3 11.63 -10.58 -3.40
CA PHE A 3 12.53 -11.48 -4.09
C PHE A 3 12.76 -10.95 -5.49
N ARG A 4 13.99 -11.06 -5.98
CA ARG A 4 14.32 -10.80 -7.38
C ARG A 4 14.78 -12.08 -8.06
N GLU A 5 14.45 -12.19 -9.34
CA GLU A 5 14.92 -13.29 -10.18
C GLU A 5 16.37 -13.05 -10.62
N THR A 6 17.16 -14.11 -10.57
CA THR A 6 18.53 -14.17 -11.06
C THR A 6 18.71 -15.42 -11.92
N GLU A 7 19.82 -15.53 -12.65
CA GLU A 7 20.14 -16.72 -13.45
C GLU A 7 20.18 -18.02 -12.61
N GLU A 8 20.45 -17.90 -11.31
CA GLU A 8 20.54 -19.02 -10.36
C GLU A 8 19.23 -19.27 -9.58
N GLY A 9 18.17 -18.50 -9.86
CA GLY A 9 16.86 -18.60 -9.20
C GLY A 9 16.45 -17.33 -8.45
N TRP A 10 15.54 -17.48 -7.48
CA TRP A 10 15.02 -16.36 -6.69
C TRP A 10 15.89 -16.09 -5.47
N VAL A 11 16.36 -14.85 -5.34
CA VAL A 11 17.12 -14.39 -4.17
C VAL A 11 16.32 -13.35 -3.39
N GLU A 12 16.46 -13.36 -2.06
CA GLU A 12 15.87 -12.32 -1.22
C GLU A 12 16.58 -10.99 -1.51
N ASP A 13 15.78 -9.99 -1.90
CA ASP A 13 16.26 -8.66 -2.27
C ASP A 13 16.15 -7.70 -1.08
N ALA A 14 14.98 -7.70 -0.41
CA ALA A 14 14.75 -6.84 0.74
C ALA A 14 13.73 -7.41 1.73
N LYS A 15 13.90 -7.08 3.00
CA LYS A 15 12.93 -7.36 4.07
C LYS A 15 12.28 -6.07 4.56
N LEU A 16 10.98 -5.95 4.33
CA LEU A 16 10.17 -4.80 4.72
C LEU A 16 9.56 -5.05 6.11
N GLU A 17 10.16 -4.47 7.15
CA GLU A 17 9.71 -4.58 8.53
C GLU A 17 9.11 -3.25 8.99
N GLY A 18 7.84 -3.25 9.37
CA GLY A 18 7.15 -2.02 9.78
C GLY A 18 5.75 -2.26 10.35
N HIS A 19 5.09 -3.34 9.93
CA HIS A 19 3.86 -3.79 10.57
C HIS A 19 4.12 -4.46 11.91
N SER A 20 3.24 -4.20 12.86
CA SER A 20 3.30 -4.75 14.23
C SER A 20 2.49 -6.04 14.41
N ASP A 21 1.75 -6.44 13.38
CA ASP A 21 0.90 -7.63 13.35
C ASP A 21 0.84 -8.19 11.92
N TRP A 22 0.09 -9.27 11.71
CA TRP A 22 0.00 -9.98 10.43
C TRP A 22 -0.36 -9.06 9.27
N VAL A 23 0.49 -9.08 8.25
CA VAL A 23 0.21 -8.48 6.94
C VAL A 23 -0.87 -9.31 6.26
N ARG A 24 -1.94 -8.64 5.84
CA ARG A 24 -3.12 -9.28 5.23
C ARG A 24 -3.04 -9.28 3.72
N ASP A 25 -2.57 -8.19 3.13
CA ASP A 25 -2.45 -8.04 1.69
C ASP A 25 -1.29 -7.11 1.31
N VAL A 26 -0.80 -7.29 0.08
CA VAL A 26 0.29 -6.53 -0.50
C VAL A 26 0.02 -6.36 -1.99
N ALA A 27 0.15 -5.12 -2.48
CA ALA A 27 -0.06 -4.79 -3.88
C ALA A 27 1.07 -3.92 -4.42
N TRP A 28 1.60 -4.30 -5.58
CA TRP A 28 2.53 -3.48 -6.35
C TRP A 28 1.78 -2.37 -7.08
N ALA A 29 2.31 -1.16 -6.99
CA ALA A 29 1.84 -0.06 -7.81
C ALA A 29 2.25 -0.29 -9.27
N PRO A 30 1.38 0.09 -10.23
CA PRO A 30 1.76 0.09 -11.64
C PRO A 30 2.92 1.08 -11.87
N SER A 31 3.87 0.72 -12.73
CA SER A 31 5.00 1.61 -13.07
C SER A 31 4.57 2.87 -13.82
N LEU A 32 3.40 2.85 -14.45
CA LEU A 32 2.89 3.97 -15.23
C LEU A 32 2.47 5.13 -14.31
N GLY A 33 3.25 6.21 -14.31
CA GLY A 33 2.96 7.44 -13.55
C GLY A 33 3.56 7.48 -12.14
N MET A 34 4.29 6.44 -11.73
CA MET A 34 5.04 6.42 -10.47
C MET A 34 6.49 6.85 -10.70
N LEU A 35 7.03 7.71 -9.83
CA LEU A 35 8.44 8.11 -9.88
C LEU A 35 9.37 7.00 -9.37
N TYR A 36 8.87 6.17 -8.46
CA TYR A 36 9.63 5.12 -7.77
C TYR A 36 8.81 3.83 -7.76
N PRO A 37 9.46 2.65 -7.82
CA PRO A 37 8.82 1.38 -7.49
C PRO A 37 8.14 1.49 -6.13
N THR A 38 6.84 1.21 -6.09
CA THR A 38 6.01 1.45 -4.92
C THR A 38 5.18 0.22 -4.61
N ILE A 39 5.08 -0.13 -3.33
CA ILE A 39 4.27 -1.24 -2.81
C ILE A 39 3.36 -0.69 -1.72
N ALA A 40 2.12 -1.15 -1.66
CA ALA A 40 1.27 -0.94 -0.49
C ALA A 40 1.11 -2.27 0.25
N SER A 41 1.16 -2.22 1.57
CA SER A 41 0.81 -3.33 2.44
C SER A 41 -0.23 -2.91 3.47
N CYS A 42 -1.17 -3.79 3.76
CA CYS A 42 -2.16 -3.60 4.82
C CYS A 42 -2.10 -4.73 5.85
N SER A 43 -2.45 -4.43 7.10
CA SER A 43 -2.26 -5.37 8.22
C SER A 43 -3.41 -5.33 9.23
N GLN A 44 -3.44 -6.37 10.05
CA GLN A 44 -4.24 -6.48 11.27
C GLN A 44 -3.94 -5.35 12.27
N ASP A 45 -2.76 -4.71 12.18
CA ASP A 45 -2.40 -3.56 13.01
C ASP A 45 -3.15 -2.26 12.66
N ARG A 46 -4.07 -2.34 11.69
CA ARG A 46 -4.94 -1.26 11.20
C ARG A 46 -4.20 -0.17 10.44
N ARG A 47 -3.00 -0.46 9.95
CA ARG A 47 -2.19 0.48 9.17
C ARG A 47 -2.09 0.03 7.72
N VAL A 48 -2.05 1.01 6.84
CA VAL A 48 -1.49 0.85 5.50
C VAL A 48 -0.11 1.49 5.50
N ILE A 49 0.89 0.73 5.05
CA ILE A 49 2.23 1.24 4.81
C ILE A 49 2.47 1.23 3.30
N VAL A 50 2.88 2.38 2.77
CA VAL A 50 3.36 2.52 1.41
C VAL A 50 4.87 2.50 1.46
N TRP A 51 5.47 1.60 0.69
CA TRP A 51 6.91 1.41 0.59
C TRP A 51 7.35 1.96 -0.74
N LYS A 52 8.28 2.91 -0.73
CA LYS A 52 8.89 3.47 -1.95
C LYS A 52 10.35 3.07 -2.01
N GLU A 53 10.78 2.58 -3.16
CA GLU A 53 12.19 2.28 -3.40
C GLU A 53 12.92 3.55 -3.85
N ILE A 54 13.74 4.11 -2.97
CA ILE A 54 14.54 5.30 -3.24
C ILE A 54 16.02 4.89 -3.20
N GLN A 55 16.69 4.98 -4.36
CA GLN A 55 18.12 4.67 -4.50
C GLN A 55 18.51 3.26 -3.98
N GLY A 56 17.66 2.26 -4.22
CA GLY A 56 17.89 0.87 -3.81
C GLY A 56 17.55 0.59 -2.34
N SER A 57 16.94 1.54 -1.62
CA SER A 57 16.44 1.34 -0.26
C SER A 57 14.93 1.54 -0.21
N TRP A 58 14.23 0.63 0.48
CA TRP A 58 12.80 0.73 0.70
C TRP A 58 12.48 1.60 1.91
N VAL A 59 11.77 2.71 1.69
CA VAL A 59 11.38 3.66 2.72
C VAL A 59 9.89 3.45 3.06
N PRO A 60 9.54 3.14 4.32
CA PRO A 60 8.14 3.04 4.75
C PRO A 60 7.52 4.42 4.98
N GLN A 61 6.29 4.60 4.50
CA GLN A 61 5.43 5.73 4.79
C GLN A 61 4.08 5.22 5.29
N VAL A 62 3.71 5.57 6.52
CA VAL A 62 2.38 5.22 7.05
C VAL A 62 1.36 6.13 6.40
N LEU A 63 0.41 5.54 5.67
CA LEU A 63 -0.64 6.26 4.95
C LEU A 63 -1.71 6.76 5.92
N HIS A 64 -2.28 5.84 6.70
CA HIS A 64 -3.31 6.16 7.69
C HIS A 64 -3.45 5.02 8.70
N VAL A 65 -3.99 5.34 9.88
CA VAL A 65 -4.38 4.38 10.90
C VAL A 65 -5.90 4.29 10.91
N PHE A 66 -6.43 3.16 10.47
CA PHE A 66 -7.86 2.92 10.36
C PHE A 66 -8.46 2.48 11.71
N GLU A 67 -9.78 2.57 11.83
CA GLU A 67 -10.48 2.20 13.07
C GLU A 67 -10.46 0.68 13.31
N ASP A 68 -10.47 -0.11 12.24
CA ASP A 68 -10.53 -1.57 12.26
C ASP A 68 -9.48 -2.21 11.33
N VAL A 69 -9.39 -3.54 11.41
CA VAL A 69 -8.49 -4.41 10.65
C VAL A 69 -8.65 -4.18 9.15
N LEU A 70 -7.54 -4.22 8.42
CA LEU A 70 -7.55 -4.10 6.97
C LEU A 70 -7.42 -5.47 6.32
N TRP A 71 -8.20 -5.68 5.25
CA TRP A 71 -8.25 -6.97 4.57
C TRP A 71 -7.54 -6.96 3.22
N HIS A 72 -7.75 -5.91 2.43
CA HIS A 72 -7.23 -5.83 1.07
C HIS A 72 -6.73 -4.44 0.73
N VAL A 73 -5.76 -4.40 -0.19
CA VAL A 73 -5.22 -3.17 -0.75
C VAL A 73 -5.04 -3.34 -2.26
N SER A 74 -5.43 -2.34 -3.06
CA SER A 74 -5.34 -2.43 -4.51
C SER A 74 -5.04 -1.09 -5.16
N TRP A 75 -4.11 -1.09 -6.12
CA TRP A 75 -3.72 0.09 -6.87
C TRP A 75 -4.59 0.27 -8.11
N ALA A 76 -5.04 1.51 -8.32
CA ALA A 76 -5.57 1.90 -9.62
C ALA A 76 -4.44 1.93 -10.66
N LEU A 77 -4.73 1.45 -11.87
CA LEU A 77 -3.82 1.49 -13.02
C LEU A 77 -3.42 2.92 -13.42
N THR A 78 -4.27 3.89 -13.10
CA THR A 78 -4.09 5.30 -13.45
C THR A 78 -4.40 6.19 -12.24
N GLY A 79 -3.64 7.27 -12.07
CA GLY A 79 -3.97 8.34 -11.12
C GLY A 79 -3.49 8.18 -9.68
N ASN A 80 -2.60 7.22 -9.39
CA ASN A 80 -1.97 7.01 -8.07
C ASN A 80 -3.01 6.90 -6.93
N ILE A 81 -4.10 6.18 -7.20
CA ILE A 81 -5.17 5.92 -6.24
C ILE A 81 -4.97 4.53 -5.64
N LEU A 82 -5.13 4.44 -4.33
CA LEU A 82 -5.12 3.21 -3.56
C LEU A 82 -6.51 2.96 -2.98
N ALA A 83 -7.07 1.79 -3.27
CA ALA A 83 -8.27 1.30 -2.62
C ALA A 83 -7.89 0.45 -1.41
N VAL A 84 -8.53 0.71 -0.27
CA VAL A 84 -8.29 0.01 1.00
C VAL A 84 -9.64 -0.45 1.54
N SER A 85 -9.76 -1.73 1.89
CA SER A 85 -10.97 -2.28 2.50
C SER A 85 -10.72 -2.70 3.95
N GLY A 86 -11.57 -2.21 4.86
CA GLY A 86 -11.49 -2.49 6.30
C GLY A 86 -12.58 -3.44 6.82
N GLY A 87 -12.43 -3.89 8.06
CA GLY A 87 -13.41 -4.68 8.82
C GLY A 87 -14.66 -3.89 9.22
N ASP A 88 -14.60 -2.56 9.12
CA ASP A 88 -15.70 -1.63 9.35
C ASP A 88 -16.75 -1.63 8.23
N ASN A 89 -16.64 -2.56 7.27
CA ASN A 89 -17.46 -2.67 6.06
C ASN A 89 -17.42 -1.43 5.16
N LYS A 90 -16.33 -0.65 5.23
CA LYS A 90 -16.07 0.48 4.35
C LYS A 90 -14.90 0.20 3.42
N VAL A 91 -14.96 0.83 2.25
CA VAL A 91 -13.85 0.90 1.31
C VAL A 91 -13.47 2.37 1.17
N SER A 92 -12.23 2.68 1.50
CA SER A 92 -11.70 4.04 1.36
C SER A 92 -10.79 4.11 0.14
N LEU A 93 -10.92 5.18 -0.62
CA LEU A 93 -10.01 5.51 -1.70
C LEU A 93 -9.06 6.61 -1.22
N TRP A 94 -7.78 6.40 -1.48
CA TRP A 94 -6.70 7.29 -1.07
C TRP A 94 -5.90 7.72 -2.28
N LYS A 95 -5.51 8.98 -2.32
CA LYS A 95 -4.65 9.51 -3.37
C LYS A 95 -3.46 10.23 -2.76
N GLU A 96 -2.30 10.02 -3.35
CA GLU A 96 -1.10 10.74 -2.99
C GLU A 96 -1.16 12.20 -3.48
N THR A 97 -0.78 13.14 -2.63
CA THR A 97 -0.64 14.56 -3.01
C THR A 97 0.54 14.76 -3.96
N LEU A 98 0.49 15.81 -4.79
CA LEU A 98 1.58 16.13 -5.74
C LEU A 98 2.95 16.32 -5.06
N ASP A 99 2.94 16.73 -3.79
CA ASP A 99 4.15 16.92 -2.99
C ASP A 99 4.78 15.59 -2.52
N GLY A 100 4.13 14.44 -2.78
CA GLY A 100 4.65 13.09 -2.47
C GLY A 100 4.68 12.71 -0.99
N ASP A 101 4.36 13.65 -0.09
CA ASP A 101 4.52 13.47 1.35
C ASP A 101 3.22 13.13 2.09
N GLN A 102 2.06 13.34 1.47
CA GLN A 102 0.77 13.11 2.11
C GLN A 102 -0.18 12.27 1.27
N TRP A 103 -1.01 11.51 1.98
CA TRP A 103 -2.10 10.74 1.42
C TRP A 103 -3.42 11.33 1.89
N VAL A 104 -4.30 11.60 0.94
CA VAL A 104 -5.63 12.16 1.22
C VAL A 104 -6.70 11.13 0.90
N CYS A 105 -7.65 10.98 1.83
CA CYS A 105 -8.83 10.17 1.60
C CYS A 105 -9.75 10.93 0.63
N ILE A 106 -9.97 10.38 -0.56
CA ILE A 106 -10.80 11.00 -1.60
C ILE A 106 -12.23 10.46 -1.61
N SER A 107 -12.47 9.28 -1.04
CA SER A 107 -13.81 8.71 -0.93
C SER A 107 -13.88 7.66 0.17
N ASN A 108 -15.03 7.57 0.82
CA ASN A 108 -15.39 6.50 1.75
C ASN A 108 -16.70 5.89 1.26
N LEU A 109 -16.64 4.72 0.64
CA LEU A 109 -17.83 3.95 0.28
C LEU A 109 -18.22 3.07 1.45
N SER A 110 -19.45 3.24 1.93
CA SER A 110 -20.06 2.34 2.89
C SER A 110 -21.16 1.53 2.21
N LYS A 111 -21.44 0.33 2.74
CA LYS A 111 -22.54 -0.51 2.26
C LYS A 111 -23.88 0.15 2.59
N GLY A 112 -24.39 1.04 1.73
CA GLY A 112 -25.65 1.75 1.95
C GLY A 112 -25.99 2.91 1.01
N GLU A 113 -25.07 3.39 0.18
CA GLU A 113 -25.38 4.45 -0.79
C GLU A 113 -25.71 3.83 -2.16
N GLN A 114 -27.01 3.62 -2.42
CA GLN A 114 -27.61 3.49 -3.75
C GLN A 114 -28.63 4.60 -3.95
#